data_AF-A0A1F5VHQ6-F1
#
_entry.id   AF-A0A1F5VHQ6-F1
#
_cell.length_a   1.000
_cell.length_b   1.000
_cell.length_c   1.000
_cell.angle_alpha   90.00
_cell.angle_beta   90.00
_cell.angle_gamma   90.00
#
_symmetry.space_group_name_H-M   'P 1'
#
loop_
_entity.id
_entity.type
_entity.pdbx_description
1 polymer ?
#
loop_
_entity_poly.entity_id
_entity_poly.type
_entity_poly.pdbx_seq_one_letter_code
_entity_poly.pdbx_strand_id
1 'polypeptide(L)'
;MFFTTHSLAGAAIGVATGNPYAGFFAGFLSHHLMDAMPHFDQGSFRVKERRAPYLGDSNFEENTLGAFGARGWAMLFIDWLVSIILFAIIFALSPPDQLSLILIGALGGAFPDIVDTSPLWSPKLRLENPSLQKYHGFHSYFHWTVPAKNWLLGMLTQILLIATSFWYLVLRQIFI
;
A
#
# COMPACT_ATOMS: atom_id res chain seq x y z
N MET A 1 0.78 -4.23 -1.96
CA MET A 1 2.10 -3.84 -1.36
C MET A 1 1.97 -3.69 0.16
N PHE A 2 3.04 -3.38 0.91
CA PHE A 2 2.89 -3.00 2.33
C PHE A 2 2.19 -1.64 2.53
N PHE A 3 1.45 -1.51 3.63
CA PHE A 3 0.73 -0.30 4.02
C PHE A 3 1.66 0.90 4.14
N THR A 4 2.87 0.70 4.71
CA THR A 4 3.89 1.73 4.83
C THR A 4 4.22 2.34 3.47
N THR A 5 4.42 1.50 2.45
CA THR A 5 4.84 1.94 1.12
C THR A 5 3.79 2.86 0.48
N HIS A 6 2.51 2.45 0.50
CA HIS A 6 1.42 3.25 -0.06
C HIS A 6 1.19 4.55 0.70
N SER A 7 1.24 4.49 2.03
CA SER A 7 1.02 5.66 2.88
C SER A 7 2.12 6.71 2.69
N LEU A 8 3.39 6.30 2.62
CA LEU A 8 4.51 7.22 2.41
C LEU A 8 4.50 7.83 1.00
N ALA A 9 4.23 7.03 -0.03
CA ALA A 9 4.12 7.53 -1.39
C ALA A 9 2.95 8.51 -1.54
N GLY A 10 1.80 8.16 -0.96
CA GLY A 10 0.63 9.05 -0.90
C GLY A 10 0.95 10.36 -0.19
N ALA A 11 1.65 10.33 0.94
CA ALA A 11 2.12 11.53 1.64
C ALA A 11 3.02 12.42 0.76
N ALA A 12 4.01 11.82 0.10
CA ALA A 12 4.93 12.54 -0.78
C ALA A 12 4.17 13.20 -1.95
N ILE A 13 3.22 12.48 -2.56
CA ILE A 13 2.35 13.02 -3.61
C ILE A 13 1.45 14.14 -3.05
N GLY A 14 0.90 13.97 -1.85
CA GLY A 14 0.11 15.00 -1.18
C GLY A 14 0.86 16.32 -1.07
N VAL A 15 2.11 16.28 -0.57
CA VAL A 15 2.98 17.46 -0.52
C VAL A 15 3.31 18.00 -1.92
N ALA A 16 3.61 17.12 -2.88
CA ALA A 16 3.91 17.53 -4.26
C ALA A 16 2.75 18.25 -4.97
N THR A 17 1.51 17.88 -4.67
CA THR A 17 0.34 18.54 -5.26
C THR A 17 0.04 19.92 -4.65
N GLY A 18 0.50 20.19 -3.42
CA GLY A 18 0.20 21.42 -2.70
C GLY A 18 -1.29 21.63 -2.38
N ASN A 19 -2.14 20.62 -2.63
CA ASN A 19 -3.58 20.68 -2.43
C ASN A 19 -4.08 19.36 -1.81
N PRO A 20 -4.78 19.40 -0.67
CA PRO A 20 -5.16 18.18 0.04
C PRO A 20 -6.10 17.27 -0.77
N TYR A 21 -7.04 17.83 -1.53
CA TYR A 21 -7.97 17.02 -2.34
C TYR A 21 -7.25 16.36 -3.52
N ALA A 22 -6.44 17.14 -4.25
CA ALA A 22 -5.62 16.59 -5.32
C ALA A 22 -4.66 15.52 -4.77
N GLY A 23 -4.06 15.76 -3.60
CA GLY A 23 -3.21 14.82 -2.89
C GLY A 23 -3.89 13.51 -2.54
N PHE A 24 -5.12 13.56 -2.02
CA PHE A 24 -5.93 12.36 -1.75
C PHE A 24 -6.16 11.55 -3.02
N PHE A 25 -6.68 12.17 -4.09
CA PHE A 25 -7.01 11.46 -5.32
C PHE A 25 -5.76 10.95 -6.05
N ALA A 26 -4.69 11.74 -6.08
CA ALA A 26 -3.43 11.32 -6.67
C ALA A 26 -2.77 10.19 -5.86
N GLY A 27 -2.86 10.20 -4.54
CA GLY A 27 -2.45 9.09 -3.67
C GLY A 27 -3.27 7.82 -3.91
N PHE A 28 -4.60 7.97 -4.03
CA PHE A 28 -5.49 6.86 -4.37
C PHE A 28 -5.14 6.22 -5.73
N LEU A 29 -4.84 7.04 -6.73
CA LEU A 29 -4.40 6.55 -8.04
C LEU A 29 -3.01 5.90 -7.97
N SER A 30 -2.08 6.50 -7.21
CA SER A 30 -0.73 5.94 -7.07
C SER A 30 -0.75 4.58 -6.40
N HIS A 31 -1.67 4.31 -5.47
CA HIS A 31 -1.83 3.00 -4.87
C HIS A 31 -1.91 1.89 -5.93
N HIS A 32 -2.86 2.02 -6.86
CA HIS A 32 -3.08 1.03 -7.92
C HIS A 32 -1.90 0.93 -8.88
N LEU A 33 -1.28 2.06 -9.23
CA LEU A 33 -0.09 2.07 -10.07
C LEU A 33 1.09 1.35 -9.39
N MET A 34 1.24 1.53 -8.08
CA MET A 34 2.30 0.91 -7.31
C MET A 34 2.08 -0.59 -7.12
N ASP A 35 0.82 -1.00 -6.93
CA ASP A 35 0.46 -2.41 -6.86
C ASP A 35 0.72 -3.14 -8.18
N ALA A 36 0.62 -2.44 -9.31
CA ALA A 36 1.02 -2.96 -10.62
C ALA A 36 2.54 -3.06 -10.82
N MET A 37 3.35 -2.79 -9.79
CA MET A 37 4.78 -3.10 -9.79
C MET A 37 5.04 -4.38 -8.99
N PRO A 38 6.07 -5.17 -9.34
CA PRO A 38 6.36 -6.40 -8.63
C PRO A 38 6.71 -6.09 -7.17
N HIS A 39 5.94 -6.64 -6.23
CA HIS A 39 6.08 -6.34 -4.82
C HIS A 39 5.92 -7.56 -3.92
N PHE A 40 6.32 -7.44 -2.65
CA PHE A 40 6.23 -8.51 -1.66
C PHE A 40 5.27 -8.11 -0.53
N ASP A 41 4.40 -9.03 -0.13
CA ASP A 41 3.41 -8.83 0.92
C ASP A 41 2.91 -10.17 1.49
N GLN A 42 1.79 -10.13 2.20
CA GLN A 42 1.16 -11.31 2.77
C GLN A 42 0.68 -12.29 1.69
N GLY A 43 0.24 -11.77 0.54
CA GLY A 43 -0.17 -12.54 -0.64
C GLY A 43 0.97 -13.38 -1.21
N SER A 44 2.22 -12.93 -1.09
CA SER A 44 3.42 -13.64 -1.57
C SER A 44 3.57 -15.06 -1.00
N PHE A 45 2.99 -15.34 0.17
CA PHE A 45 2.98 -16.68 0.78
C PHE A 45 1.80 -17.57 0.35
N ARG A 46 0.80 -16.97 -0.31
CA ARG A 46 -0.44 -17.62 -0.75
C ARG A 46 -0.45 -17.87 -2.26
N VAL A 47 0.42 -17.20 -3.01
CA VAL A 47 0.63 -17.45 -4.43
C VAL A 47 1.42 -18.74 -4.64
N LYS A 48 0.83 -19.73 -5.36
CA LYS A 48 1.58 -20.90 -5.85
C LYS A 48 2.62 -20.45 -6.87
N GLU A 49 3.77 -21.14 -6.94
CA GLU A 49 4.88 -20.82 -7.85
C GLU A 49 4.51 -20.69 -9.34
N ARG A 50 3.31 -21.15 -9.74
CA ARG A 50 2.88 -21.23 -11.13
C ARG A 50 2.08 -20.06 -11.69
N ARG A 51 1.64 -19.05 -10.94
CA ARG A 51 1.11 -17.77 -11.47
C ARG A 51 0.77 -16.85 -10.29
N ALA A 52 1.66 -15.92 -9.95
CA ALA A 52 1.18 -14.64 -9.43
C ALA A 52 0.29 -14.02 -10.50
N PRO A 53 -0.83 -13.36 -10.18
CA PRO A 53 -1.58 -12.62 -11.17
C PRO A 53 -0.66 -11.56 -11.78
N TYR A 54 -0.16 -11.85 -12.97
CA TYR A 54 0.25 -10.82 -13.90
C TYR A 54 -1.05 -10.27 -14.47
N LEU A 55 -1.13 -8.95 -14.64
CA LEU A 55 -2.21 -8.20 -15.31
C LEU A 55 -3.15 -9.11 -16.14
N GLY A 56 -4.31 -9.47 -15.57
CA GLY A 56 -5.39 -10.17 -16.28
C GLY A 56 -5.44 -11.72 -16.28
N ASP A 57 -4.78 -12.44 -15.36
CA ASP A 57 -5.01 -13.91 -15.26
C ASP A 57 -6.39 -14.24 -14.66
N SER A 58 -7.31 -14.68 -15.51
CA SER A 58 -8.67 -15.11 -15.16
C SER A 58 -8.73 -16.43 -14.37
N ASN A 59 -7.59 -17.10 -14.14
CA ASN A 59 -7.51 -18.42 -13.49
C ASN A 59 -6.96 -18.36 -12.06
N PHE A 60 -7.05 -17.19 -11.42
CA PHE A 60 -6.66 -17.05 -10.02
C PHE A 60 -7.67 -17.79 -9.13
N GLU A 61 -7.36 -19.05 -8.82
CA GLU A 61 -7.83 -19.66 -7.57
C GLU A 61 -7.03 -19.01 -6.45
N GLU A 62 -7.49 -17.84 -5.99
CA GLU A 62 -7.14 -17.41 -4.66
C GLU A 62 -7.62 -18.52 -3.73
N ASN A 63 -6.70 -19.27 -3.13
CA ASN A 63 -7.01 -19.98 -1.90
C ASN A 63 -7.19 -18.91 -0.80
N THR A 64 -8.29 -18.16 -0.90
CA THR A 64 -8.78 -17.18 0.09
C THR A 64 -9.20 -17.84 1.39
N LEU A 65 -9.32 -19.17 1.41
CA LEU A 65 -9.86 -19.93 2.54
C LEU A 65 -8.80 -20.32 3.57
N GLY A 66 -7.68 -19.59 3.64
CA GLY A 66 -6.74 -19.68 4.76
C GLY A 66 -7.01 -18.56 5.76
N ALA A 67 -7.36 -18.90 7.00
CA ALA A 67 -7.48 -17.92 8.08
C ALA A 67 -6.23 -17.02 8.14
N PHE A 68 -6.43 -15.74 8.48
CA PHE A 68 -5.34 -14.80 8.69
C PHE A 68 -4.49 -15.28 9.87
N GLY A 69 -3.43 -16.04 9.56
CA GLY A 69 -2.62 -16.74 10.55
C GLY A 69 -1.62 -15.83 11.26
N ALA A 70 -0.91 -16.39 12.24
CA ALA A 70 0.07 -15.67 13.06
C ALA A 70 1.11 -14.89 12.23
N ARG A 71 1.54 -15.43 11.08
CA ARG A 71 2.46 -14.74 10.16
C ARG A 71 1.86 -13.47 9.56
N GLY A 72 0.61 -13.52 9.12
CA GLY A 72 -0.08 -12.36 8.55
C GLY A 72 -0.22 -11.24 9.59
N TRP A 73 -0.61 -11.61 10.82
CA TRP A 73 -0.65 -10.68 11.96
C TRP A 73 0.71 -10.07 12.28
N ALA A 74 1.76 -10.90 12.36
CA ALA A 74 3.10 -10.39 12.61
C ALA A 74 3.56 -9.40 11.53
N MET A 75 3.34 -9.72 10.25
CA MET A 75 3.68 -8.82 9.14
C MET A 75 2.90 -7.50 9.21
N LEU A 76 1.58 -7.56 9.46
CA LEU A 76 0.74 -6.38 9.61
C LEU A 76 1.22 -5.47 10.75
N PHE A 77 1.47 -6.04 11.94
CA PHE A 77 1.90 -5.25 13.09
C PHE A 77 3.31 -4.67 12.92
N ILE A 78 4.23 -5.42 12.31
CA ILE A 78 5.57 -4.92 11.99
C ILE A 78 5.47 -3.76 11.00
N ASP A 79 4.68 -3.92 9.93
CA ASP A 79 4.47 -2.88 8.92
C ASP A 79 3.85 -1.62 9.53
N TRP A 80 2.82 -1.77 10.38
CA TRP A 80 2.23 -0.64 11.09
C TRP A 80 3.21 0.06 12.04
N LEU A 81 4.02 -0.71 12.77
CA LEU A 81 5.04 -0.15 13.66
C LEU A 81 6.08 0.66 12.86
N VAL A 82 6.54 0.13 11.72
CA VAL A 82 7.44 0.84 10.82
C VAL A 82 6.80 2.11 10.29
N SER A 83 5.54 2.05 9.84
CA SER A 83 4.78 3.23 9.40
C SER A 83 4.70 4.29 10.50
N ILE A 84 4.35 3.92 11.73
CA ILE A 84 4.26 4.83 12.88
C ILE A 84 5.62 5.52 13.14
N ILE A 85 6.71 4.75 13.16
CA ILE A 85 8.05 5.30 13.38
C ILE A 85 8.42 6.29 12.27
N LEU A 86 8.19 5.93 11.01
CA LEU A 86 8.52 6.79 9.87
C LEU A 86 7.68 8.07 9.85
N PHE A 87 6.36 7.97 10.10
CA PHE A 87 5.50 9.16 10.19
C PHE A 87 5.83 10.03 11.40
N ALA A 88 6.22 9.46 12.54
CA ALA A 88 6.68 10.25 13.68
C ALA A 88 7.92 11.07 13.34
N ILE A 89 8.89 10.48 12.61
CA ILE A 89 10.06 11.21 12.11
C ILE A 89 9.66 12.28 11.10
N ILE A 90 8.80 11.96 10.12
CA ILE A 90 8.32 12.90 9.11
C ILE A 90 7.63 14.09 9.78
N PHE A 91 6.72 13.87 10.73
CA PHE A 91 6.01 14.95 11.42
C PHE A 91 6.93 15.80 12.31
N ALA A 92 7.93 15.19 12.96
CA ALA A 92 8.90 15.94 13.75
C ALA A 92 9.77 16.87 12.90
N LEU A 93 9.98 16.53 11.62
CA LEU A 93 10.86 17.26 10.71
C LEU A 93 10.10 18.14 9.69
N SER A 94 8.78 17.97 9.54
CA SER A 94 7.99 18.70 8.55
C SER A 94 7.41 20.00 9.11
N PRO A 95 7.35 21.08 8.30
CA PRO A 95 6.63 22.30 8.62
C PRO A 95 5.14 22.05 8.95
N PRO A 96 4.56 22.77 9.94
CA PRO A 96 3.17 22.59 10.33
C PRO A 96 2.13 22.75 9.21
N ASP A 97 2.41 23.63 8.24
CA ASP A 97 1.54 23.89 7.08
C ASP A 97 1.45 22.70 6.11
N GLN A 98 2.45 21.81 6.11
CA GLN A 98 2.46 20.61 5.25
C GLN A 98 1.76 19.41 5.87
N LEU A 99 1.49 19.41 7.19
CA LEU A 99 0.95 18.23 7.89
C LEU A 99 -0.38 17.76 7.29
N SER A 100 -1.24 18.70 6.88
CA SER A 100 -2.51 18.37 6.24
C SER A 100 -2.32 17.65 4.89
N LEU A 101 -1.35 18.09 4.08
CA LEU A 101 -1.01 17.48 2.80
C LEU A 101 -0.45 16.07 2.98
N ILE A 102 0.44 15.91 3.97
CA ILE A 102 1.03 14.61 4.34
C ILE A 102 -0.05 13.63 4.77
N LEU A 103 -0.90 14.03 5.73
CA LEU A 103 -1.96 13.17 6.28
C LEU A 103 -2.99 12.78 5.24
N ILE A 104 -3.48 13.75 4.46
CA ILE A 104 -4.54 13.50 3.48
C ILE A 104 -4.02 12.72 2.27
N GLY A 105 -2.78 13.01 1.83
CA GLY A 105 -2.11 12.21 0.80
C GLY A 105 -1.86 10.77 1.26
N ALA A 106 -1.36 10.58 2.48
CA ALA A 106 -1.15 9.26 3.07
C ALA A 106 -2.46 8.47 3.16
N LEU A 107 -3.53 9.12 3.61
CA LEU A 107 -4.86 8.52 3.65
C LEU A 107 -5.31 8.09 2.26
N GLY A 108 -5.13 8.94 1.23
CA GLY A 108 -5.45 8.58 -0.15
C GLY A 108 -4.69 7.35 -0.64
N GLY A 109 -3.37 7.30 -0.38
CA GLY A 109 -2.53 6.14 -0.71
C GLY A 109 -2.95 4.86 0.00
N ALA A 110 -3.33 4.94 1.27
CA ALA A 110 -3.73 3.78 2.07
C ALA A 110 -5.21 3.38 1.89
N PHE A 111 -6.04 4.27 1.32
CA PHE A 111 -7.48 4.12 1.30
C PHE A 111 -7.96 2.81 0.65
N PRO A 112 -7.43 2.37 -0.51
CA PRO A 112 -7.84 1.12 -1.13
C PRO A 112 -7.70 -0.09 -0.19
N ASP A 113 -6.57 -0.20 0.51
CA ASP A 113 -6.31 -1.31 1.44
C ASP A 113 -7.22 -1.26 2.68
N ILE A 114 -7.42 -0.06 3.24
CA ILE A 114 -8.32 0.13 4.36
C ILE A 114 -9.72 -0.36 3.97
N VAL A 115 -10.21 -0.05 2.78
CA VAL A 115 -11.57 -0.45 2.38
C VAL A 115 -11.64 -1.92 1.96
N ASP A 116 -10.70 -2.40 1.15
CA ASP A 116 -10.86 -3.64 0.39
C ASP A 116 -10.10 -4.86 0.93
N THR A 117 -8.98 -4.67 1.62
CA THR A 117 -8.07 -5.78 2.00
C THR A 117 -7.90 -5.99 3.50
N SER A 118 -8.56 -5.17 4.32
CA SER A 118 -8.52 -5.32 5.77
C SER A 118 -9.06 -6.68 6.24
N PRO A 119 -8.28 -7.45 7.03
CA PRO A 119 -8.72 -8.76 7.52
C PRO A 119 -9.87 -8.68 8.51
N LEU A 120 -10.15 -7.50 9.07
CA LEU A 120 -11.15 -7.30 10.12
C LEU A 120 -12.57 -7.14 9.57
N TRP A 121 -12.74 -6.52 8.40
CA TRP A 121 -14.07 -6.19 7.87
C TRP A 121 -14.27 -6.54 6.40
N SER A 122 -13.23 -6.50 5.57
CA SER A 122 -13.39 -6.64 4.12
C SER A 122 -14.03 -7.96 3.69
N PRO A 123 -13.75 -9.14 4.31
CA PRO A 123 -14.46 -10.37 3.97
C PRO A 123 -15.98 -10.27 4.16
N LYS A 124 -16.42 -9.65 5.26
CA LYS A 124 -17.85 -9.46 5.55
C LYS A 124 -18.48 -8.45 4.59
N LEU A 125 -17.83 -7.30 4.41
CA LEU A 125 -18.36 -6.22 3.57
C LEU A 125 -18.48 -6.63 2.09
N ARG A 126 -17.54 -7.43 1.56
CA ARG A 126 -17.59 -7.93 0.18
C ARG A 126 -18.72 -8.92 -0.07
N LEU A 127 -19.10 -9.71 0.94
CA LEU A 127 -20.26 -10.62 0.86
C LEU A 127 -21.58 -9.84 0.83
N GLU A 128 -21.65 -8.72 1.55
CA GLU A 128 -22.86 -7.92 1.70
C GLU A 128 -23.03 -6.86 0.60
N ASN A 129 -21.96 -6.49 -0.12
CA ASN A 129 -21.98 -5.38 -1.07
C ASN A 129 -21.35 -5.73 -2.43
N PRO A 130 -22.16 -5.90 -3.50
CA PRO A 130 -21.67 -6.20 -4.85
C PRO A 130 -20.73 -5.14 -5.43
N SER A 131 -20.86 -3.87 -5.03
CA SER A 131 -19.95 -2.81 -5.49
C SER A 131 -18.56 -2.98 -4.91
N LEU A 132 -18.45 -3.42 -3.65
CA LEU A 132 -17.17 -3.74 -3.03
C LEU A 132 -16.57 -5.01 -3.65
N GLN A 133 -17.39 -5.98 -4.05
CA GLN A 133 -16.89 -7.14 -4.79
C GLN A 133 -16.33 -6.75 -6.18
N LYS A 134 -16.99 -5.82 -6.89
CA LYS A 134 -16.47 -5.27 -8.14
C LYS A 134 -15.19 -4.48 -7.93
N TYR A 135 -15.15 -3.65 -6.89
CA TYR A 135 -13.96 -2.89 -6.53
C TYR A 135 -12.80 -3.83 -6.17
N HIS A 136 -13.06 -4.90 -5.44
CA HIS A 136 -12.06 -5.93 -5.15
C HIS A 136 -11.47 -6.51 -6.44
N GLY A 137 -12.31 -6.86 -7.42
CA GLY A 137 -11.83 -7.32 -8.73
C GLY A 137 -10.95 -6.29 -9.45
N PHE A 138 -11.31 -5.00 -9.39
CA PHE A 138 -10.48 -3.91 -9.91
C PHE A 138 -9.16 -3.76 -9.15
N HIS A 139 -9.19 -3.79 -7.83
CA HIS A 139 -8.01 -3.68 -6.97
C HIS A 139 -7.05 -4.85 -7.21
N SER A 140 -7.56 -6.08 -7.19
CA SER A 140 -6.81 -7.31 -7.48
C SER A 140 -6.25 -7.36 -8.89
N TYR A 141 -6.84 -6.67 -9.87
CA TYR A 141 -6.30 -6.58 -11.23
C TYR A 141 -4.92 -5.90 -11.26
N PHE A 142 -4.71 -4.89 -10.41
CA PHE A 142 -3.42 -4.21 -10.30
C PHE A 142 -2.45 -4.96 -9.40
N HIS A 143 -2.90 -5.83 -8.50
CA HIS A 143 -2.09 -6.39 -7.41
C HIS A 143 -1.03 -7.44 -7.84
N TRP A 144 0.15 -6.98 -8.27
CA TRP A 144 1.26 -7.83 -8.70
C TRP A 144 2.23 -8.22 -7.56
N THR A 145 1.79 -9.15 -6.72
CA THR A 145 2.63 -9.74 -5.66
C THR A 145 3.55 -10.86 -6.21
N VAL A 146 4.82 -10.89 -5.81
CA VAL A 146 5.79 -11.91 -6.22
C VAL A 146 5.76 -13.13 -5.30
N PRO A 147 6.07 -14.36 -5.77
CA PRO A 147 6.18 -15.52 -4.88
C PRO A 147 7.25 -15.31 -3.80
N ALA A 148 7.05 -15.89 -2.61
CA ALA A 148 7.95 -15.68 -1.46
C ALA A 148 9.44 -16.01 -1.73
N LYS A 149 9.76 -16.93 -2.64
CA LYS A 149 11.16 -17.20 -3.04
C LYS A 149 11.84 -16.01 -3.74
N ASN A 150 11.05 -15.12 -4.33
CA ASN A 150 11.50 -13.90 -5.02
C ASN A 150 11.32 -12.65 -4.15
N TRP A 151 11.21 -12.80 -2.83
CA TRP A 151 10.94 -11.70 -1.90
C TRP A 151 11.87 -10.50 -2.08
N LEU A 152 13.15 -10.73 -2.42
CA LEU A 152 14.12 -9.65 -2.67
C LEU A 152 13.65 -8.71 -3.79
N LEU A 153 13.14 -9.25 -4.91
CA LEU A 153 12.63 -8.44 -6.01
C LEU A 153 11.47 -7.56 -5.54
N GLY A 154 10.53 -8.14 -4.80
CA GLY A 154 9.37 -7.42 -4.30
C GLY A 154 9.68 -6.45 -3.15
N MET A 155 10.76 -6.67 -2.40
CA MET A 155 11.23 -5.74 -1.38
C MET A 155 12.02 -4.57 -1.98
N LEU A 156 12.80 -4.79 -3.04
CA LEU A 156 13.59 -3.72 -3.67
C LEU A 156 12.71 -2.58 -4.19
N THR A 157 11.59 -2.89 -4.85
CA THR A 157 10.64 -1.87 -5.33
C THR A 157 10.07 -1.04 -4.17
N GLN A 158 9.69 -1.68 -3.07
CA GLN A 158 9.16 -1.03 -1.88
C GLN A 158 10.21 -0.17 -1.17
N ILE A 159 11.44 -0.69 -1.00
CA ILE A 159 12.55 0.05 -0.40
C ILE A 159 12.85 1.30 -1.21
N LEU A 160 12.88 1.21 -2.54
CA LEU A 160 13.11 2.37 -3.41
C LEU A 160 11.99 3.41 -3.28
N LEU A 161 10.72 2.99 -3.25
CA LEU A 161 9.58 3.90 -3.07
C LEU A 161 9.57 4.56 -1.69
N ILE A 162 9.84 3.79 -0.63
CA ILE A 162 9.96 4.31 0.74
C ILE A 162 11.11 5.32 0.82
N ALA A 163 12.30 4.96 0.30
CA ALA A 163 13.48 5.81 0.36
C ALA A 163 13.27 7.13 -0.42
N THR A 164 12.71 7.06 -1.62
CA THR A 164 12.43 8.25 -2.44
C THR A 164 11.34 9.13 -1.84
N SER A 165 10.27 8.54 -1.31
CA SER A 165 9.19 9.27 -0.63
C SER A 165 9.70 9.94 0.65
N PHE A 166 10.48 9.22 1.46
CA PHE A 166 11.07 9.75 2.69
C PHE A 166 12.07 10.87 2.40
N TRP A 167 12.94 10.70 1.39
CA TRP A 167 13.85 11.75 0.94
C TRP A 167 13.09 13.00 0.49
N TYR A 168 12.01 12.84 -0.28
CA TYR A 168 11.19 13.95 -0.75
C TYR A 168 10.50 14.70 0.40
N LEU A 169 9.99 13.97 1.38
CA LEU A 169 9.27 14.52 2.53
C LEU A 169 10.19 15.19 3.56
N VAL A 170 11.40 14.65 3.78
CA VAL A 170 12.29 15.09 4.88
C VAL A 170 13.51 15.84 4.36
N LEU A 171 14.28 15.21 3.46
CA LEU A 171 15.62 15.70 3.11
C LEU A 171 15.57 16.86 2.12
N ARG A 172 14.57 16.92 1.22
CA ARG A 172 14.38 18.08 0.34
C ARG A 172 14.23 19.39 1.12
N GLN A 173 13.59 19.34 2.28
CA GLN A 173 13.31 20.53 3.09
C GLN A 173 14.53 21.06 3.85
N ILE A 174 15.56 20.23 4.02
CA ILE A 174 16.79 20.59 4.76
C ILE A 174 17.81 21.26 3.83
N PHE A 175 17.78 20.96 2.52
CA PHE A 175 18.78 21.39 1.54
C PHE A 175 18.31 22.49 0.58
N ILE A 176 17.11 23.04 0.76
CA ILE A 176 16.55 24.17 0.00
C ILE A 176 16.11 25.24 0.99
#